data_AF-A0A1G3D0R0-F1
#
_entry.id   AF-A0A1G3D0R0-F1
#
_cell.length_a   1.000
_cell.length_b   1.000
_cell.length_c   1.000
_cell.angle_alpha   90.00
_cell.angle_beta   90.00
_cell.angle_gamma   90.00
#
_symmetry.space_group_name_H-M   'P 1'
#
loop_
_entity.id
_entity.type
_entity.pdbx_description
1 polymer ?
#
loop_
_entity_poly.entity_id
_entity_poly.type
_entity_poly.pdbx_seq_one_letter_code
_entity_poly.pdbx_strand_id
1 'polypeptide(L)' 'MGKRRKKPLERKAMEEPFGPPPKEYNYRCSVCGTELLVNEAIIDAGIGMAKFNKEYYEGYMPKVGCPGCNNYTMECVE' A
#
# COMPACT_ATOMS: atom_id res chain seq x y z
N MET A 1 44.06 30.65 -6.55
CA MET A 1 43.04 29.58 -6.62
C MET A 1 42.34 29.47 -5.27
N GLY A 2 41.09 29.96 -5.15
CA GLY A 2 40.35 29.95 -3.89
C GLY A 2 39.66 28.61 -3.63
N LYS A 3 39.95 27.97 -2.48
CA LYS A 3 39.30 26.72 -2.06
C LYS A 3 37.83 26.99 -1.71
N ARG A 4 36.90 26.59 -2.59
CA ARG A 4 35.45 26.62 -2.29
C ARG A 4 35.16 25.66 -1.13
N ARG A 5 34.84 26.21 0.05
CA ARG A 5 34.32 25.44 1.18
C ARG A 5 32.97 24.85 0.78
N LYS A 6 32.87 23.52 0.70
CA LYS A 6 31.57 22.83 0.56
C LYS A 6 30.81 23.06 1.86
N LYS A 7 29.68 23.78 1.81
CA LYS A 7 28.76 23.87 2.96
C LYS A 7 28.27 22.44 3.27
N PRO A 8 28.20 22.02 4.55
CA PRO A 8 27.53 20.78 4.90
C PRO A 8 26.10 20.84 4.35
N LEU A 9 25.68 19.80 3.62
CA LEU A 9 24.28 19.66 3.24
C LEU A 9 23.50 19.58 4.56
N GLU A 10 22.78 20.65 4.92
CA GLU A 10 21.81 20.59 6.00
C GLU A 10 20.88 19.42 5.70
N ARG A 11 20.86 18.44 6.60
CA ARG A 11 19.94 17.31 6.51
C ARG A 11 18.56 17.92 6.70
N LYS A 12 17.82 18.12 5.60
CA LYS A 12 16.43 18.56 5.67
C LYS A 12 15.72 17.66 6.67
N ALA A 13 15.21 18.24 7.75
CA ALA A 13 14.28 17.55 8.62
C ALA A 13 13.15 17.04 7.70
N MET A 14 12.89 15.73 7.72
CA MET A 14 11.79 15.16 6.94
C MET A 14 10.52 15.86 7.42
N GLU A 15 9.81 16.54 6.53
CA GLU A 15 8.53 17.16 6.88
C GLU A 15 7.56 16.07 7.36
N GLU A 16 6.77 16.41 8.37
CA GLU A 16 5.78 15.50 8.93
C GLU A 16 4.79 15.11 7.82
N PRO A 17 4.52 13.79 7.64
CA PRO A 17 3.55 13.35 6.65
C PRO A 17 2.19 13.99 6.86
N PHE A 18 1.52 14.37 5.77
CA PHE A 18 0.17 14.90 5.85
C PHE A 18 -0.83 13.78 6.22
N GLY A 19 -1.53 13.98 7.33
CA GLY A 19 -2.62 13.10 7.78
C GLY A 19 -2.20 12.01 8.75
N PRO A 20 -3.17 11.22 9.24
CA PRO A 20 -2.87 10.07 10.09
C PRO A 20 -2.05 9.02 9.33
N PRO A 21 -1.35 8.12 10.03
CA PRO A 21 -0.72 6.99 9.38
C PRO A 21 -1.77 6.15 8.64
N PRO A 22 -1.44 5.62 7.44
CA PRO A 22 -2.35 4.77 6.68
C PRO A 22 -2.64 3.50 7.46
N LYS A 23 -3.87 3.00 7.35
CA LYS A 23 -4.25 1.73 7.96
C LYS A 23 -3.58 0.56 7.24
N GLU A 24 -3.41 -0.54 7.96
CA GLU A 24 -2.99 -1.82 7.40
C GLU A 24 -4.06 -2.87 7.66
N TYR A 25 -4.33 -3.69 6.66
CA TYR A 25 -5.35 -4.73 6.71
C TYR A 25 -4.68 -6.08 6.53
N ASN A 26 -5.08 -7.07 7.34
CA ASN A 26 -4.54 -8.41 7.18
C ASN A 26 -5.20 -9.10 5.98
N TYR A 27 -4.38 -9.66 5.11
CA TYR A 27 -4.82 -10.42 3.95
C TYR A 27 -4.20 -11.80 3.97
N ARG A 28 -5.00 -12.81 3.66
CA ARG A 28 -4.56 -14.20 3.60
C ARG A 28 -4.75 -14.75 2.20
N CYS A 29 -3.72 -15.41 1.68
CA CYS A 29 -3.82 -16.17 0.45
C CYS A 29 -4.65 -17.42 0.68
N SER A 30 -5.75 -17.59 -0.05
CA SER A 30 -6.60 -18.79 0.03
C SER A 30 -5.94 -20.05 -0.52
N VAL A 31 -4.82 -19.93 -1.27
CA VAL A 31 -4.10 -21.05 -1.89
C VAL A 31 -2.97 -21.57 -0.99
N CYS A 32 -1.99 -20.71 -0.65
CA CYS A 32 -0.82 -21.10 0.12
C CYS A 32 -0.91 -20.75 1.61
N GLY A 33 -1.96 -20.04 2.03
CA GLY A 33 -2.16 -19.64 3.43
C GLY A 33 -1.29 -18.49 3.91
N THR A 34 -0.40 -17.93 3.08
CA THR A 34 0.46 -16.80 3.44
C THR A 34 -0.38 -15.58 3.84
N GLU A 35 -0.01 -14.97 4.96
CA GLU A 35 -0.62 -13.74 5.47
C GLU A 35 0.32 -12.55 5.26
N LEU A 36 -0.25 -11.41 4.87
CA LEU A 36 0.46 -10.15 4.66
C LEU A 36 -0.41 -8.99 5.09
N LEU A 37 0.25 -7.98 5.68
CA LEU A 37 -0.36 -6.68 5.92
C LEU A 37 -0.36 -5.88 4.62
N VAL A 38 -1.54 -5.43 4.21
CA VAL A 38 -1.76 -4.65 2.99
C VAL A 38 -2.12 -3.23 3.38
N ASN A 39 -1.38 -2.28 2.82
CA ASN A 39 -1.58 -0.86 3.07
C ASN A 39 -2.91 -0.37 2.47
N GLU A 40 -3.61 0.51 3.20
CA GLU A 40 -4.86 1.16 2.79
C GLU A 40 -4.80 1.75 1.38
N ALA A 41 -3.68 2.36 0.96
CA ALA A 41 -3.55 2.94 -0.37
C ALA A 41 -3.70 1.91 -1.51
N ILE A 42 -3.30 0.65 -1.29
CA ILE A 42 -3.47 -0.45 -2.26
C ILE A 42 -4.96 -0.83 -2.36
N ILE A 43 -5.64 -0.85 -1.22
CA ILE A 43 -7.06 -1.17 -1.10
C ILE A 43 -7.90 -0.08 -1.77
N ASP A 44 -7.60 1.19 -1.49
CA ASP A 44 -8.25 2.34 -2.12
C ASP A 44 -8.08 2.33 -3.64
N ALA A 45 -6.89 2.00 -4.13
CA ALA A 45 -6.65 1.84 -5.57
C ALA A 45 -7.52 0.72 -6.16
N GLY A 46 -7.62 -0.42 -5.46
CA GLY A 46 -8.50 -1.53 -5.86
C GLY A 46 -9.98 -1.16 -5.88
N ILE A 47 -10.46 -0.43 -4.86
CA ILE A 47 -11.83 0.11 -4.79
C ILE A 47 -12.08 1.09 -5.94
N GLY A 48 -11.13 1.97 -6.22
CA GLY A 48 -11.20 2.92 -7.32
C GLY A 48 -11.35 2.22 -8.68
N MET A 49 -10.56 1.17 -8.91
CA MET A 49 -10.67 0.34 -10.11
C MET A 49 -12.02 -0.37 -10.20
N ALA A 50 -12.51 -0.95 -9.11
CA ALA A 50 -13.83 -1.60 -9.07
C ALA A 50 -14.97 -0.61 -9.38
N LYS A 51 -14.90 0.62 -8.88
CA LYS A 51 -15.86 1.69 -9.20
C LYS A 51 -15.80 2.05 -10.68
N PHE A 52 -14.60 2.19 -11.25
CA PHE A 52 -14.41 2.47 -12.68
C PHE A 52 -15.02 1.37 -13.56
N ASN A 53 -14.84 0.11 -13.18
CA ASN A 53 -15.38 -1.05 -13.90
C ASN A 53 -16.86 -1.34 -13.62
N LYS A 54 -17.52 -0.59 -12.72
CA LYS A 54 -18.89 -0.86 -12.24
C LYS A 54 -19.05 -2.21 -11.53
N GLU A 55 -17.99 -2.69 -10.88
CA GLU A 55 -17.94 -3.92 -10.10
C GLU A 55 -18.05 -3.67 -8.58
N TYR A 56 -17.99 -2.40 -8.17
CA TYR A 56 -18.07 -2.00 -6.77
C TYR A 56 -19.46 -2.25 -6.16
N TYR A 57 -19.47 -2.72 -4.92
CA TYR A 57 -20.63 -2.82 -4.04
C TYR A 57 -20.28 -2.36 -2.62
N GLU A 58 -21.29 -2.12 -1.77
CA GLU A 58 -21.06 -1.68 -0.40
C GLU A 58 -20.30 -2.76 0.41
N GLY A 59 -19.21 -2.37 1.08
CA GLY A 59 -18.33 -3.30 1.78
C GLY A 59 -17.34 -4.06 0.89
N TYR A 60 -17.18 -3.64 -0.37
CA TYR A 60 -16.22 -4.24 -1.29
C TYR A 60 -14.79 -4.20 -0.74
N MET A 61 -14.15 -5.37 -0.66
CA MET A 61 -12.71 -5.53 -0.42
C MET A 61 -12.04 -6.15 -1.65
N PRO A 62 -11.06 -5.49 -2.27
CA PRO A 62 -10.40 -5.99 -3.46
C PRO A 62 -9.54 -7.22 -3.13
N LYS A 63 -9.48 -8.20 -4.03
CA LYS A 63 -8.46 -9.24 -3.97
C LYS A 63 -7.10 -8.66 -4.36
N VAL A 64 -6.05 -9.07 -3.67
CA VAL A 64 -4.67 -8.65 -3.99
C VAL A 64 -3.81 -9.84 -4.43
N GLY A 65 -2.71 -9.53 -5.11
CA GLY A 65 -1.80 -10.55 -5.61
C GLY A 65 -1.02 -11.23 -4.49
N CYS A 66 -0.97 -12.56 -4.49
CA CYS A 66 -0.09 -13.32 -3.61
C CYS A 66 1.32 -13.43 -4.22
N PRO A 67 2.39 -12.98 -3.53
CA PRO A 67 3.77 -13.12 -4.02
C PRO A 67 4.21 -14.57 -4.24
N GLY A 68 3.63 -15.52 -3.50
CA GLY A 68 3.96 -16.94 -3.61
C GLY A 68 3.18 -17.68 -4.71
N CYS A 69 1.98 -17.22 -5.05
CA CYS A 69 1.11 -17.88 -6.03
C CYS A 69 1.00 -17.15 -7.37
N ASN A 70 1.50 -15.91 -7.48
CA ASN A 70 1.40 -15.04 -8.66
C ASN A 70 -0.03 -14.88 -9.20
N ASN A 71 -1.03 -14.92 -8.32
CA ASN A 71 -2.44 -14.79 -8.66
C ASN A 71 -3.15 -13.85 -7.67
N TYR A 72 -4.29 -13.29 -8.07
CA TYR A 72 -5.18 -12.47 -7.23
C TYR A 72 -5.98 -13.34 -6.25
N THR A 73 -5.26 -13.99 -5.33
CA THR A 73 -5.79 -15.01 -4.40
C THR A 73 -5.78 -14.56 -2.95
N MET A 74 -5.28 -13.37 -2.64
CA MET A 74 -5.31 -12.86 -1.27
C MET A 74 -6.60 -12.13 -0.99
N GLU A 75 -7.23 -12.50 0.12
CA GLU A 75 -8.52 -11.98 0.59
C GLU A 75 -8.34 -11.35 1.97
N CYS A 76 -9.07 -10.26 2.24
CA CYS A 76 -9.04 -9.60 3.54
C CYS A 76 -9.58 -10.55 4.61
N VAL A 77 -8.89 -10.62 5.75
CA VAL A 77 -9.31 -11.38 6.92
C VAL A 77 -9.43 -10.43 8.11
N GLU A 78 -10.53 -10.55 8.85
CA GLU A 78 -10.79 -9.81 10.10
C GLU A 78 -10.13 -10.49 11.30
#